data_AF-A0A938T4U2-F1
#
_entry.id   AF-A0A938T4U2-F1
#
_cell.length_a   1.000
_cell.length_b   1.000
_cell.length_c   1.000
_cell.angle_alpha   90.00
_cell.angle_beta   90.00
_cell.angle_gamma   90.00
#
_symmetry.space_group_name_H-M   'P 1'
#
loop_
_entity.id
_entity.type
_entity.pdbx_description
1 polymer ?
#
loop_
_entity_poly.entity_id
_entity_poly.type
_entity_poly.pdbx_seq_one_letter_code
_entity_poly.pdbx_strand_id
1 'polypeptide(L)' 'MTPQEINNILIVDDILKSVPIKTEDAEFIYNFVKEKKVNKTLETGFGHGRSAAHIIAASNSKHVAMDPFQESEFNNT' A
#
# COMPACT_ATOMS: atom_id res chain seq x y z
N MET A 1 0.39 1.43 -13.50
CA MET A 1 1.76 1.53 -12.98
C MET A 1 2.21 0.14 -12.58
N THR A 2 3.48 -0.19 -12.81
CA THR A 2 4.12 -1.43 -12.35
C THR A 2 4.57 -1.30 -10.88
N PRO A 3 4.82 -2.40 -10.15
CA PRO A 3 5.39 -2.33 -8.80
C PRO A 3 6.66 -1.49 -8.73
N GLN A 4 7.58 -1.65 -9.69
CA GLN A 4 8.83 -0.88 -9.72
C GLN A 4 8.57 0.63 -9.87
N GLU A 5 7.64 1.03 -10.73
CA GLU A 5 7.26 2.44 -10.89
C GLU A 5 6.66 3.01 -9.61
N ILE A 6 5.86 2.22 -8.87
CA ILE A 6 5.27 2.64 -7.61
C ILE A 6 6.36 2.83 -6.55
N ASN A 7 7.28 1.89 -6.40
CA ASN A 7 8.35 1.97 -5.39
C ASN A 7 9.34 3.10 -5.66
N ASN A 8 9.51 3.52 -6.91
CA ASN A 8 10.32 4.69 -7.26
C ASN A 8 9.65 6.01 -6.87
N ILE A 9 8.32 6.05 -6.68
CA ILE A 9 7.56 7.25 -6.30
C ILE A 9 7.28 7.25 -4.79
N LEU A 10 6.84 6.11 -4.25
CA LEU A 10 6.56 5.94 -2.83
C LEU A 10 7.81 5.44 -2.11
N ILE A 11 8.69 6.40 -1.78
CA ILE A 11 9.95 6.13 -1.09
C ILE A 11 9.65 5.87 0.40
N VAL A 12 9.62 4.60 0.77
CA VAL A 12 9.54 4.13 2.15
C VAL A 12 10.75 3.23 2.39
N ASP A 13 11.50 3.45 3.47
CA ASP A 13 12.74 2.71 3.72
C ASP A 13 12.45 1.30 4.25
N ASP A 14 12.82 0.29 3.47
CA ASP A 14 12.62 -1.13 3.78
C ASP A 14 13.43 -1.60 4.98
N ILE A 15 14.49 -0.89 5.37
CA ILE A 15 15.33 -1.24 6.50
C ILE A 15 14.63 -0.89 7.82
N LEU A 16 13.67 0.03 7.80
CA LEU A 16 12.93 0.42 8.99
C LEU A 16 12.05 -0.73 9.47
N LYS A 17 12.27 -1.14 10.73
CA LYS A 17 11.48 -2.18 11.40
C LYS A 17 10.00 -1.78 11.53
N SER A 18 9.71 -0.48 11.57
CA SER A 18 8.35 0.08 11.64
C SER A 18 7.58 -0.02 10.32
N VAL A 19 8.22 -0.44 9.22
CA VAL A 19 7.59 -0.62 7.92
C VAL A 19 7.21 -2.10 7.75
N PRO A 20 5.94 -2.49 7.95
CA PRO A 20 5.53 -3.89 7.97
C PRO A 20 5.42 -4.51 6.58
N ILE A 21 5.16 -3.71 5.54
CA ILE A 21 5.04 -4.18 4.15
C ILE A 21 6.33 -3.81 3.41
N LYS A 22 7.14 -4.81 3.04
CA LYS A 22 8.36 -4.60 2.24
C LYS A 22 8.03 -4.53 0.75
N THR A 23 9.04 -4.22 -0.06
CA THR A 23 8.89 -4.14 -1.52
C THR A 23 8.38 -5.47 -2.11
N GLU A 24 8.94 -6.58 -1.67
CA GLU A 24 8.58 -7.93 -2.10
C GLU A 24 7.14 -8.31 -1.70
N ASP A 25 6.69 -7.91 -0.50
CA ASP A 25 5.32 -8.14 -0.04
C ASP A 25 4.32 -7.35 -0.90
N ALA A 26 4.67 -6.10 -1.24
CA ALA A 26 3.85 -5.23 -2.07
C ALA A 26 3.74 -5.75 -3.52
N GLU A 27 4.84 -6.28 -4.07
CA GLU A 27 4.85 -6.94 -5.37
C GLU A 27 3.98 -8.21 -5.37
N PHE A 28 4.07 -9.02 -4.31
CA PHE A 28 3.18 -10.17 -4.14
C PHE A 28 1.71 -9.76 -4.14
N ILE A 29 1.34 -8.74 -3.36
CA ILE A 29 -0.04 -8.23 -3.30
C ILE A 29 -0.52 -7.74 -4.68
N TYR A 30 0.32 -6.99 -5.40
CA TYR A 30 0.00 -6.53 -6.76
C TYR A 30 -0.31 -7.70 -7.70
N ASN A 31 0.58 -8.70 -7.73
CA ASN A 31 0.42 -9.86 -8.60
C ASN A 31 -0.82 -10.67 -8.21
N PHE A 32 -1.04 -10.89 -6.91
CA PHE A 32 -2.22 -11.58 -6.41
C PHE A 32 -3.53 -10.90 -6.84
N VAL A 33 -3.64 -9.58 -6.66
CA VAL A 33 -4.84 -8.81 -7.05
C VAL A 33 -5.08 -8.93 -8.55
N LYS A 34 -4.02 -8.82 -9.36
CA LYS A 34 -4.10 -8.89 -10.82
C LYS A 34 -4.49 -10.27 -11.32
N GLU A 35 -3.84 -11.32 -10.80
CA GLU A 35 -4.09 -12.72 -11.17
C GLU A 35 -5.51 -13.17 -10.78
N LYS A 36 -5.96 -12.79 -9.60
CA LYS A 36 -7.31 -13.14 -9.11
C LYS A 36 -8.40 -12.19 -9.62
N LYS A 37 -8.04 -11.16 -10.37
CA LYS A 37 -8.96 -10.14 -10.91
C LYS A 37 -9.82 -9.48 -9.82
N VAL A 38 -9.22 -9.19 -8.68
CA VAL A 38 -9.91 -8.55 -7.55
C VAL A 38 -10.16 -7.08 -7.87
N ASN A 39 -11.41 -6.63 -7.79
CA ASN A 39 -11.83 -5.26 -8.14
C ASN A 39 -12.56 -4.52 -7.01
N LYS A 40 -12.80 -5.19 -5.89
CA LYS A 40 -13.37 -4.61 -4.67
C LYS A 40 -12.49 -5.03 -3.51
N THR A 41 -11.80 -4.08 -2.93
CA THR A 41 -10.79 -4.32 -1.90
C THR A 41 -11.03 -3.42 -0.70
N LEU A 42 -10.82 -4.01 0.48
CA LEU A 42 -10.81 -3.36 1.77
C LEU A 42 -9.49 -3.71 2.44
N GLU A 43 -8.78 -2.74 3.00
CA GLU A 43 -7.64 -2.98 3.90
C GLU A 43 -7.87 -2.32 5.26
N THR A 44 -7.33 -2.94 6.30
CA THR A 44 -7.27 -2.42 7.67
C THR A 44 -5.82 -2.22 8.05
N GLY A 45 -5.44 -1.00 8.45
CA GLY A 45 -4.05 -0.59 8.61
C GLY A 45 -3.46 -0.12 7.28
N PHE A 46 -3.56 1.19 7.03
CA PHE A 46 -2.99 1.86 5.86
C PHE A 46 -1.49 2.09 6.03
N GLY A 47 -1.05 2.46 7.24
CA GLY A 47 0.36 2.73 7.54
C GLY A 47 0.96 3.75 6.56
N HIS A 48 2.03 3.36 5.86
CA HIS A 48 2.67 4.21 4.83
C HIS A 48 2.04 4.10 3.43
N GLY A 49 0.91 3.39 3.28
CA GLY A 49 0.15 3.31 2.02
C GLY A 49 0.79 2.45 0.92
N ARG A 50 1.84 1.68 1.22
CA ARG A 50 2.54 0.85 0.21
C ARG A 50 1.66 -0.26 -0.35
N SER A 51 0.96 -1.01 0.51
CA SER A 51 -0.01 -2.03 0.08
C SER A 51 -1.11 -1.39 -0.76
N ALA A 52 -1.70 -0.30 -0.25
CA ALA A 52 -2.77 0.44 -0.89
C ALA A 52 -2.42 0.86 -2.33
N ALA A 53 -1.23 1.45 -2.53
CA ALA A 53 -0.77 1.90 -3.84
C ALA A 53 -0.69 0.74 -4.84
N HIS A 54 -0.19 -0.41 -4.40
CA HIS A 54 -0.11 -1.62 -5.22
C HIS A 54 -1.48 -2.24 -5.51
N ILE A 55 -2.39 -2.25 -4.52
CA ILE A 55 -3.78 -2.71 -4.69
C ILE A 55 -4.52 -1.86 -5.71
N ILE A 56 -4.43 -0.53 -5.60
CA ILE A 56 -5.09 0.42 -6.50
C ILE A 56 -4.54 0.26 -7.93
N ALA A 57 -3.22 0.19 -8.08
CA ALA A 57 -2.58 0.03 -9.38
C ALA A 57 -2.91 -1.31 -10.06
N ALA A 58 -2.97 -2.41 -9.30
CA ALA A 58 -3.27 -3.74 -9.84
C ALA A 58 -4.75 -3.89 -10.24
N SER A 59 -5.66 -3.38 -9.40
CA SER A 59 -7.11 -3.53 -9.61
C SER A 59 -7.71 -2.50 -10.56
N ASN A 60 -7.04 -1.36 -10.75
CA ASN A 60 -7.56 -0.17 -11.45
C ASN A 60 -8.99 0.19 -11.01
N SER A 61 -9.28 0.01 -9.72
CA SER A 61 -10.60 0.10 -9.12
C SER A 61 -10.54 0.87 -7.80
N LYS A 62 -11.71 1.24 -7.26
CA LYS A 62 -11.77 1.88 -5.95
C LYS A 62 -11.31 0.91 -4.86
N HIS A 63 -10.46 1.40 -3.97
CA HIS A 63 -9.98 0.71 -2.80
C HIS A 63 -10.47 1.44 -1.54
N VAL A 64 -10.92 0.70 -0.54
CA VAL A 64 -11.27 1.25 0.77
C VAL A 64 -10.16 0.89 1.75
N ALA A 65 -9.63 1.89 2.45
CA ALA A 65 -8.68 1.69 3.53
C ALA A 65 -9.25 2.24 4.83
N MET A 66 -9.02 1.53 5.93
CA MET A 66 -9.38 1.93 7.27
C MET A 66 -8.13 2.00 8.13
N ASP A 67 -7.84 3.18 8.67
CA ASP A 67 -6.70 3.41 9.53
C ASP A 67 -7.09 4.43 10.62
N PRO A 68 -6.72 4.19 11.90
CA PRO A 68 -7.05 5.10 12.99
C PRO A 68 -6.28 6.44 12.91
N PHE A 69 -5.20 6.52 12.13
CA PHE A 69 -4.40 7.72 11.98
C PHE A 69 -4.96 8.60 10.85
N GLN A 70 -5.60 9.72 11.22
CA GLN A 70 -5.84 10.85 10.32
C GLN A 70 -4.87 11.99 10.71
N GLU A 71 -4.44 12.81 9.74
CA GLU A 71 -3.38 13.84 9.77
C GLU A 71 -3.10 14.63 11.08
N SER A 72 -4.01 14.67 12.06
CA SER A 72 -3.92 15.51 13.26
C SER A 72 -2.96 15.07 14.37
N GLU A 73 -2.34 13.89 14.33
CA GLU A 73 -1.44 13.44 15.43
C GLU A 73 0.04 13.82 15.25
N PHE A 74 0.45 14.39 14.11
CA PHE A 74 1.85 14.76 13.85
C PHE A 74 2.26 16.19 14.28
N ASN A 75 1.36 16.94 14.94
CA ASN A 75 1.61 18.35 15.30
C ASN A 75 1.82 18.63 16.79
N ASN A 76 2.16 17.65 17.63
CA ASN A 76 2.60 17.91 19.01
C ASN A 76 3.55 16.83 19.54
N THR A 77 4.85 16.97 19.23
CA THR A 77 5.99 16.69 20.15
C THR A 77 7.28 17.17 19.50
#